data_AF-A0A3P3Z6T9-F1
#
_entry.id   AF-A0A3P3Z6T9-F1
#
_cell.length_a   1.000
_cell.length_b   1.000
_cell.length_c   1.000
_cell.angle_alpha   90.00
_cell.angle_beta   90.00
_cell.angle_gamma   90.00
#
_symmetry.space_group_name_H-M   'P 1'
#
loop_
_entity.id
_entity.type
_entity.pdbx_description
1 polymer ?
#
loop_
_entity_poly.entity_id
_entity_poly.type
_entity_poly.pdbx_seq_one_letter_code
_entity_poly.pdbx_strand_id
1 'polypeptide(L)'
;MAVPKDASRLLLHPLNAQRQQQLAFALSHNEQQLEEFDKQGRLEMLQHQQARRAAWSQASAAAVSDMSAVWECVSLAIRDRLTSLQPEGYQTFMFPDGTAIYEGDWKNCHPHGQGCLRRSNPMNDVYEGKWFVGQRCGTGTYHSGEYQFLYQGSWFDDKLHGKGELVEPEGVYTGEFVENTLHGYGEYVYNDGHVYKGDWTCGLYEGNGTYLYPSGAKYEGGWLRGREHGRGTKWFSNGDVYIGEWMHGMPHGHGSLTSTCSTAARVTGEWRYGSLHGQATCVFANGSHYAGEWQRGRFHGRGTYEVPCANGELQRYTGAYANGKRHGYGEYTSSTVSYAGEWVQDKKDGEGSLQVRGGGTYYGRWKADVPEGEGTYVSTYRKGHHDEMHCEARHGTFTACVDQRTQQRVDMRLLGR
;
A
#
# COMPACT_ATOMS: atom_id res chain seq x y z
N MET A 1 -15.81 24.24 24.01
CA MET A 1 -15.23 22.89 24.22
C MET A 1 -14.36 22.57 23.02
N ALA A 2 -13.15 22.06 23.25
CA ALA A 2 -12.20 21.80 22.16
C ALA A 2 -12.63 20.53 21.39
N VAL A 3 -12.99 20.69 20.12
CA VAL A 3 -13.01 19.57 19.17
C VAL A 3 -11.63 18.89 19.27
N PRO A 4 -11.53 17.55 19.32
CA PRO A 4 -10.25 16.87 19.30
C PRO A 4 -9.41 17.43 18.14
N LYS A 5 -8.32 18.12 18.48
CA LYS A 5 -7.63 19.04 17.56
C LYS A 5 -7.03 18.38 16.32
N ASP A 6 -6.97 17.06 16.27
CA ASP A 6 -6.40 16.36 15.13
C ASP A 6 -6.71 14.87 15.21
N ALA A 7 -7.58 14.41 14.31
CA ALA A 7 -7.51 13.02 13.88
C ALA A 7 -6.20 12.73 13.11
N SER A 8 -5.44 13.75 12.70
CA SER A 8 -4.14 13.53 12.08
C SER A 8 -3.13 12.84 13.01
N ARG A 9 -3.27 12.93 14.35
CA ARG A 9 -2.49 12.11 15.30
C ARG A 9 -2.82 10.62 15.23
N LEU A 10 -4.05 10.27 14.88
CA LEU A 10 -4.47 8.88 14.61
C LEU A 10 -3.84 8.34 13.32
N LEU A 11 -3.37 9.23 12.44
CA LEU A 11 -2.75 8.93 11.15
C LEU A 11 -1.26 9.31 11.10
N LEU A 12 -0.66 9.74 12.23
CA LEU A 12 0.71 10.25 12.28
C LEU A 12 1.78 9.15 12.24
N HIS A 13 1.46 7.94 12.73
CA HIS A 13 2.34 6.78 12.56
C HIS A 13 2.45 6.33 11.09
N PRO A 14 1.35 6.31 10.30
CA PRO A 14 1.42 6.22 8.84
C PRO A 14 2.18 7.36 8.17
N LEU A 15 2.13 8.60 8.69
CA LEU A 15 2.77 9.79 8.11
C LEU A 15 4.31 9.84 8.22
N ASN A 16 4.88 9.35 9.34
CA ASN A 16 6.33 9.27 9.49
C ASN A 16 6.93 8.11 8.67
N ALA A 17 6.21 6.98 8.54
CA ALA A 17 6.54 5.92 7.59
C ALA A 17 6.39 6.40 6.13
N GLN A 18 5.37 7.22 5.84
CA GLN A 18 5.17 7.93 4.57
C GLN A 18 6.37 8.79 4.18
N ARG A 19 7.02 9.48 5.13
CA ARG A 19 8.14 10.38 4.82
C ARG A 19 9.41 9.62 4.43
N GLN A 20 9.67 8.47 5.06
CA GLN A 20 10.78 7.59 4.71
C GLN A 20 10.55 6.87 3.37
N GLN A 21 9.31 6.46 3.07
CA GLN A 21 8.97 5.85 1.76
C GLN A 21 8.85 6.89 0.63
N GLN A 22 8.43 8.13 0.90
CA GLN A 22 8.40 9.23 -0.07
C GLN A 22 9.82 9.72 -0.45
N LEU A 23 10.78 9.65 0.47
CA LEU A 23 12.19 9.95 0.16
C LEU A 23 12.83 8.86 -0.71
N ALA A 24 12.41 7.60 -0.59
CA ALA A 24 12.77 6.53 -1.53
C ALA A 24 12.08 6.70 -2.90
N PHE A 25 10.85 7.25 -2.93
CA PHE A 25 10.11 7.54 -4.15
C PHE A 25 10.71 8.70 -4.97
N ALA A 26 11.29 9.72 -4.33
CA ALA A 26 11.92 10.85 -5.03
C ALA A 26 13.19 10.48 -5.83
N LEU A 27 13.78 9.30 -5.60
CA LEU A 27 14.93 8.77 -6.35
C LEU A 27 14.53 7.94 -7.58
N SER A 28 13.22 7.71 -7.81
CA SER A 28 12.72 6.91 -8.95
C SER A 28 12.38 7.74 -10.20
N HIS A 29 12.52 9.07 -10.16
CA HIS A 29 12.24 9.95 -11.31
C HIS A 29 13.33 9.98 -12.40
N ASN A 30 14.31 9.07 -12.33
CA ASN A 30 15.27 8.80 -13.42
C ASN A 30 14.92 7.55 -14.24
N GLU A 31 13.91 6.76 -13.84
CA GLU A 31 13.63 5.46 -14.49
C GLU A 31 12.91 5.60 -15.84
N GLN A 32 12.13 6.65 -16.06
CA GLN A 32 11.43 6.85 -17.35
C GLN A 32 12.35 7.36 -18.47
N GLN A 33 13.45 8.06 -18.15
CA GLN A 33 14.47 8.41 -19.15
C GLN A 33 15.41 7.23 -19.47
N LEU A 34 15.62 6.33 -18.51
CA LEU A 34 16.36 5.07 -18.71
C LEU A 34 15.57 4.08 -19.58
N GLU A 35 14.26 3.97 -19.43
CA GLU A 35 13.42 3.06 -20.23
C GLU A 35 13.32 3.45 -21.72
N GLU A 36 13.35 4.75 -22.04
CA GLU A 36 13.37 5.22 -23.44
C GLU A 36 14.74 5.04 -24.11
N PHE A 37 15.83 5.28 -23.36
CA PHE A 37 17.19 5.02 -23.83
C PHE A 37 17.46 3.52 -24.04
N ASP A 38 16.94 2.67 -23.15
CA ASP A 38 17.09 1.21 -23.23
C ASP A 38 16.23 0.60 -24.36
N LYS A 39 15.05 1.17 -24.66
CA LYS A 39 14.27 0.77 -25.85
C LYS A 39 15.00 1.07 -27.17
N GLN A 40 15.65 2.22 -27.27
CA GLN A 40 16.35 2.64 -28.48
C GLN A 40 17.62 1.81 -28.69
N GLY A 41 18.38 1.53 -27.63
CA GLY A 41 19.53 0.62 -27.66
C GLY A 41 19.16 -0.83 -28.00
N ARG A 42 18.03 -1.33 -27.49
CA ARG A 42 17.52 -2.69 -27.82
C ARG A 42 17.10 -2.80 -29.29
N LEU A 43 16.54 -1.75 -29.89
CA LEU A 43 16.13 -1.75 -31.30
C LEU A 43 17.34 -1.77 -32.24
N GLU A 44 18.38 -0.97 -31.94
CA GLU A 44 19.65 -0.96 -32.68
C GLU A 44 20.37 -2.31 -32.56
N MET A 45 20.37 -2.90 -31.36
CA MET A 45 20.92 -4.23 -31.13
C MET A 45 20.16 -5.31 -31.93
N LEU A 46 18.83 -5.22 -32.01
CA LEU A 46 18.01 -6.17 -32.77
C LEU A 46 18.28 -6.06 -34.29
N GLN A 47 18.41 -4.85 -34.82
CA GLN A 47 18.76 -4.61 -36.23
C GLN A 47 20.17 -5.12 -36.54
N HIS A 48 21.13 -4.91 -35.63
CA HIS A 48 22.48 -5.44 -35.76
C HIS A 48 22.50 -6.97 -35.70
N GLN A 49 21.70 -7.59 -34.84
CA GLN A 49 21.56 -9.05 -34.78
C GLN A 49 20.87 -9.62 -36.03
N GLN A 50 19.89 -8.92 -36.60
CA GLN A 50 19.24 -9.33 -37.86
C GLN A 50 20.21 -9.22 -39.05
N ALA A 51 21.00 -8.15 -39.13
CA ALA A 51 22.03 -8.00 -40.16
C ALA A 51 23.13 -9.07 -40.03
N ARG A 52 23.57 -9.37 -38.79
CA ARG A 52 24.49 -10.46 -38.52
C ARG A 52 23.91 -11.82 -38.87
N ARG A 53 22.62 -12.07 -38.60
CA ARG A 53 21.95 -13.32 -39.01
C ARG A 53 21.83 -13.46 -40.52
N ALA A 54 21.57 -12.37 -41.25
CA ALA A 54 21.54 -12.39 -42.71
C ALA A 54 22.93 -12.65 -43.32
N ALA A 55 23.96 -11.98 -42.81
CA ALA A 55 25.35 -12.21 -43.20
C ALA A 55 25.82 -13.63 -42.83
N TRP A 56 25.42 -14.11 -41.65
CA TRP A 56 25.70 -15.47 -41.19
C TRP A 56 24.97 -16.53 -42.01
N SER A 57 23.74 -16.28 -42.45
CA SER A 57 22.99 -17.19 -43.31
C SER A 57 23.63 -17.31 -44.71
N GLN A 58 24.16 -16.21 -45.26
CA GLN A 58 24.88 -16.23 -46.53
C GLN A 58 26.26 -16.90 -46.40
N ALA A 59 26.98 -16.63 -45.31
CA ALA A 59 28.25 -17.31 -45.00
C ALA A 59 28.03 -18.80 -44.68
N SER A 60 26.94 -19.16 -44.02
CA SER A 60 26.55 -20.53 -43.70
C SER A 60 26.17 -21.32 -44.95
N ALA A 61 25.48 -20.71 -45.92
CA ALA A 61 25.16 -21.38 -47.18
C ALA A 61 26.44 -21.70 -48.00
N ALA A 62 27.44 -20.80 -47.99
CA ALA A 62 28.74 -21.06 -48.60
C ALA A 62 29.54 -22.12 -47.83
N ALA A 63 29.52 -22.08 -46.49
CA ALA A 63 30.20 -23.06 -45.63
C ALA A 63 29.58 -24.47 -45.69
N VAL A 64 28.26 -24.60 -45.90
CA VAL A 64 27.56 -25.89 -45.98
C VAL A 64 27.99 -26.71 -47.21
N SER A 65 28.34 -26.03 -48.32
CA SER A 65 28.86 -26.69 -49.53
C SER A 65 30.26 -27.30 -49.31
N ASP A 66 31.17 -26.56 -48.67
CA ASP A 66 32.53 -27.05 -48.35
C ASP A 66 32.51 -28.05 -47.17
N MET A 67 31.60 -27.88 -46.22
CA MET A 67 31.42 -28.78 -45.09
C MET A 67 30.86 -30.13 -45.50
N SER A 68 30.11 -30.26 -46.60
CA SER A 68 29.58 -31.57 -47.04
C SER A 68 30.70 -32.54 -47.43
N ALA A 69 31.73 -32.06 -48.12
CA ALA A 69 32.87 -32.88 -48.54
C ALA A 69 33.82 -33.21 -47.38
N VAL A 70 34.01 -32.26 -46.46
CA VAL A 70 34.76 -32.47 -45.21
C VAL A 70 33.98 -33.40 -44.29
N TRP A 71 32.66 -33.29 -44.22
CA TRP A 71 31.77 -34.14 -43.40
C TRP A 71 31.76 -35.59 -43.87
N GLU A 72 31.92 -35.88 -45.15
CA GLU A 72 31.99 -37.25 -45.66
C GLU A 72 33.33 -37.94 -45.27
N CYS A 73 34.44 -37.22 -45.34
CA CYS A 73 35.75 -37.68 -44.88
C CYS A 73 35.83 -37.75 -43.34
N VAL A 74 35.27 -36.77 -42.64
CA VAL A 74 35.19 -36.73 -41.18
C VAL A 74 34.21 -37.78 -40.66
N SER A 75 33.08 -38.03 -41.32
CA SER A 75 32.14 -39.08 -40.91
C SER A 75 32.72 -40.48 -41.13
N LEU A 76 33.57 -40.71 -42.13
CA LEU A 76 34.35 -41.95 -42.28
C LEU A 76 35.42 -42.10 -41.19
N ALA A 77 36.19 -41.04 -40.88
CA ALA A 77 37.17 -41.03 -39.81
C ALA A 77 36.55 -41.11 -38.40
N ILE A 78 35.35 -40.56 -38.23
CA ILE A 78 34.51 -40.67 -37.03
C ILE A 78 33.98 -42.11 -36.94
N ARG A 79 33.41 -42.70 -38.01
CA ARG A 79 32.93 -44.10 -38.00
C ARG A 79 34.02 -45.09 -37.57
N ASP A 80 35.27 -44.86 -37.99
CA ASP A 80 36.44 -45.67 -37.62
C ASP A 80 36.93 -45.43 -36.17
N ARG A 81 36.63 -44.24 -35.61
CA ARG A 81 36.96 -43.86 -34.22
C ARG A 81 35.81 -44.11 -33.22
N LEU A 82 34.59 -44.29 -33.70
CA LEU A 82 33.36 -44.44 -32.92
C LEU A 82 33.09 -45.86 -32.41
N THR A 83 33.78 -46.87 -32.91
CA THR A 83 33.60 -48.27 -32.47
C THR A 83 34.32 -48.59 -31.15
N SER A 84 35.06 -47.66 -30.54
CA SER A 84 35.84 -47.95 -29.33
C SER A 84 35.61 -47.07 -28.10
N LEU A 85 34.86 -45.95 -28.14
CA LEU A 85 34.81 -45.01 -27.00
C LEU A 85 33.50 -44.18 -26.86
N GLN A 86 32.33 -44.68 -27.24
CA GLN A 86 31.05 -43.98 -26.97
C GLN A 86 30.44 -44.46 -25.64
N PRO A 87 30.28 -43.58 -24.62
CA PRO A 87 29.60 -43.96 -23.40
C PRO A 87 28.11 -44.23 -23.69
N GLU A 88 27.69 -45.44 -23.36
CA GLU A 88 26.31 -45.94 -23.45
C GLU A 88 25.98 -46.67 -22.15
N GLY A 89 24.76 -46.48 -21.64
CA GLY A 89 24.38 -47.01 -20.32
C GLY A 89 25.09 -46.30 -19.18
N TYR A 90 25.11 -46.90 -17.98
CA TYR A 90 25.66 -46.27 -16.78
C TYR A 90 27.19 -46.20 -16.82
N GLN A 91 27.76 -44.98 -16.83
CA GLN A 91 29.21 -44.77 -16.86
C GLN A 91 29.61 -43.47 -16.15
N THR A 92 30.85 -43.43 -15.65
CA THR A 92 31.52 -42.22 -15.18
C THR A 92 32.38 -41.64 -16.30
N PHE A 93 32.15 -40.38 -16.66
CA PHE A 93 32.92 -39.63 -17.66
C PHE A 93 33.49 -38.37 -17.03
N MET A 94 34.80 -38.20 -17.14
CA MET A 94 35.49 -36.96 -16.79
C MET A 94 35.68 -36.14 -18.07
N PHE A 95 35.23 -34.88 -18.05
CA PHE A 95 35.39 -34.02 -19.22
C PHE A 95 36.88 -33.72 -19.45
N PRO A 96 37.34 -33.60 -20.72
CA PRO A 96 38.77 -33.49 -21.05
C PRO A 96 39.50 -32.29 -20.42
N ASP A 97 38.75 -31.25 -20.07
CA ASP A 97 39.26 -30.05 -19.40
C ASP A 97 39.42 -30.23 -17.87
N GLY A 98 39.01 -31.38 -17.33
CA GLY A 98 39.02 -31.67 -15.90
C GLY A 98 38.04 -30.84 -15.08
N THR A 99 37.15 -30.08 -15.74
CA THR A 99 36.27 -29.12 -15.05
C THR A 99 34.98 -29.76 -14.56
N ALA A 100 34.63 -30.94 -15.08
CA ALA A 100 33.41 -31.64 -14.68
C ALA A 100 33.58 -33.16 -14.72
N ILE A 101 32.78 -33.83 -13.90
CA ILE A 101 32.61 -35.27 -13.88
C ILE A 101 31.10 -35.54 -13.94
N TYR A 102 30.67 -36.38 -14.87
CA TYR A 102 29.33 -36.93 -14.90
C TYR A 102 29.36 -38.42 -14.58
N GLU A 103 28.48 -38.87 -13.71
CA GLU A 103 28.26 -40.26 -13.38
C GLU A 103 26.77 -40.58 -13.54
N GLY A 104 26.41 -41.44 -14.49
CA GLY A 104 25.00 -41.77 -14.73
C GLY A 104 24.78 -42.47 -16.05
N ASP A 105 23.52 -42.57 -16.47
CA ASP A 105 23.17 -43.19 -17.75
C ASP A 105 23.56 -42.28 -18.92
N TRP A 106 24.00 -42.90 -20.01
CA TRP A 106 24.34 -42.27 -21.27
C TRP A 106 23.50 -42.85 -22.40
N LYS A 107 23.11 -41.98 -23.34
CA LYS A 107 22.45 -42.36 -24.59
C LYS A 107 22.92 -41.46 -25.72
N ASN A 108 23.41 -42.05 -26.81
CA ASN A 108 23.99 -41.32 -27.95
C ASN A 108 25.07 -40.32 -27.51
N CYS A 109 25.95 -40.71 -26.57
CA CYS A 109 26.97 -39.84 -25.97
C CYS A 109 26.44 -38.60 -25.23
N HIS A 110 25.18 -38.59 -24.81
CA HIS A 110 24.60 -37.52 -24.02
C HIS A 110 24.15 -38.07 -22.66
N PRO A 111 24.30 -37.29 -21.56
CA PRO A 111 23.63 -37.57 -20.31
C PRO A 111 22.15 -37.91 -20.50
N HIS A 112 21.70 -39.01 -19.93
CA HIS A 112 20.33 -39.50 -20.04
C HIS A 112 19.93 -40.23 -18.75
N GLY A 113 18.65 -40.58 -18.60
CA GLY A 113 18.20 -41.39 -17.48
C GLY A 113 18.47 -40.72 -16.13
N GLN A 114 19.10 -41.44 -15.21
CA GLN A 114 19.52 -40.90 -13.92
C GLN A 114 21.02 -40.59 -13.93
N GLY A 115 21.42 -39.45 -13.36
CA GLY A 115 22.83 -39.12 -13.26
C GLY A 115 23.16 -37.94 -12.36
N CYS A 116 24.44 -37.89 -11.98
CA CYS A 116 25.05 -36.86 -11.16
C CYS A 116 26.13 -36.13 -11.96
N LEU A 117 26.03 -34.80 -12.08
CA LEU A 117 27.05 -33.93 -12.63
C LEU A 117 27.71 -33.15 -11.49
N ARG A 118 29.03 -33.22 -11.39
CA ARG A 118 29.84 -32.45 -10.44
C ARG A 118 30.79 -31.55 -11.23
N ARG A 119 30.69 -30.24 -11.04
CA ARG A 119 31.66 -29.28 -11.59
C ARG A 119 32.71 -28.94 -10.54
N SER A 120 33.94 -28.76 -11.00
CA SER A 120 35.09 -28.32 -10.21
C SER A 120 35.13 -26.79 -10.10
N ASN A 121 36.08 -26.29 -9.31
CA ASN A 121 36.31 -24.86 -9.04
C ASN A 121 36.42 -24.04 -10.35
N PRO A 122 35.85 -22.82 -10.45
CA PRO A 122 35.25 -22.01 -9.39
C PRO A 122 33.76 -22.29 -9.11
N MET A 123 33.07 -23.00 -10.00
CA MET A 123 31.60 -23.14 -9.94
C MET A 123 31.15 -24.04 -8.78
N ASN A 124 31.85 -25.16 -8.56
CA ASN A 124 31.52 -26.15 -7.53
C ASN A 124 30.03 -26.58 -7.52
N ASP A 125 29.39 -26.58 -8.70
CA ASP A 125 28.00 -26.97 -8.85
C ASP A 125 27.85 -28.49 -8.80
N VAL A 126 26.77 -28.96 -8.21
CA VAL A 126 26.38 -30.37 -8.22
C VAL A 126 24.93 -30.48 -8.66
N TYR A 127 24.66 -31.26 -9.70
CA TYR A 127 23.32 -31.70 -10.07
C TYR A 127 23.19 -33.20 -9.87
N GLU A 128 22.08 -33.65 -9.29
CA GLU A 128 21.71 -35.07 -9.22
C GLU A 128 20.25 -35.21 -9.60
N GLY A 129 19.94 -35.95 -10.67
CA GLY A 129 18.56 -36.03 -11.14
C GLY A 129 18.40 -36.71 -12.49
N LYS A 130 17.24 -36.46 -13.09
CA LYS A 130 16.89 -37.00 -14.39
C LYS A 130 17.46 -36.16 -15.53
N TRP A 131 17.89 -36.86 -16.58
CA TRP A 131 18.46 -36.29 -17.79
C TRP A 131 17.74 -36.79 -19.02
N PHE A 132 17.59 -35.91 -20.00
CA PHE A 132 17.08 -36.26 -21.32
C PHE A 132 17.96 -35.62 -22.39
N VAL A 133 18.86 -36.43 -22.97
CA VAL A 133 19.69 -36.04 -24.13
C VAL A 133 20.51 -34.79 -23.81
N GLY A 134 21.23 -34.84 -22.70
CA GLY A 134 22.16 -33.80 -22.26
C GLY A 134 21.53 -32.67 -21.47
N GLN A 135 20.20 -32.64 -21.34
CA GLN A 135 19.48 -31.61 -20.60
C GLN A 135 18.89 -32.17 -19.31
N ARG A 136 18.93 -31.38 -18.24
CA ARG A 136 18.26 -31.70 -16.98
C ARG A 136 16.74 -31.65 -17.17
N CYS A 137 16.05 -32.66 -16.69
CA CYS A 137 14.60 -32.77 -16.80
C CYS A 137 14.01 -33.52 -15.61
N GLY A 138 12.68 -33.65 -15.56
CA GLY A 138 12.02 -34.49 -14.57
C GLY A 138 12.24 -33.98 -13.15
N THR A 139 12.83 -34.78 -12.27
CA THR A 139 13.07 -34.42 -10.86
C THR A 139 14.56 -34.45 -10.57
N GLY A 140 15.06 -33.48 -9.80
CA GLY A 140 16.46 -33.45 -9.41
C GLY A 140 16.79 -32.39 -8.37
N THR A 141 17.98 -32.54 -7.79
CA THR A 141 18.58 -31.64 -6.81
C THR A 141 19.76 -30.93 -7.44
N TYR A 142 19.88 -29.63 -7.22
CA TYR A 142 20.96 -28.79 -7.72
C TYR A 142 21.51 -27.91 -6.60
N HIS A 143 22.79 -28.04 -6.34
CA HIS A 143 23.55 -27.15 -5.45
C HIS A 143 24.43 -26.25 -6.31
N SER A 144 24.25 -24.94 -6.23
CA SER A 144 25.17 -23.98 -6.86
C SER A 144 26.25 -23.56 -5.87
N GLY A 145 27.51 -23.80 -6.23
CA GLY A 145 28.63 -23.37 -5.39
C GLY A 145 28.90 -21.86 -5.49
N GLU A 146 28.70 -21.26 -6.67
CA GLU A 146 28.88 -19.82 -6.91
C GLU A 146 27.82 -18.98 -6.18
N TYR A 147 26.55 -19.35 -6.33
CA TYR A 147 25.42 -18.57 -5.81
C TYR A 147 24.91 -19.08 -4.45
N GLN A 148 25.51 -20.14 -3.91
CA GLN A 148 25.20 -20.71 -2.59
C GLN A 148 23.72 -21.07 -2.37
N PHE A 149 23.03 -21.53 -3.42
CA PHE A 149 21.65 -22.01 -3.30
C PHE A 149 21.54 -23.52 -3.55
N LEU A 150 20.51 -24.11 -2.98
CA LEU A 150 20.08 -25.48 -3.17
C LEU A 150 18.66 -25.50 -3.73
N TYR A 151 18.46 -26.16 -4.85
CA TYR A 151 17.14 -26.42 -5.41
C TYR A 151 16.84 -27.91 -5.39
N GLN A 152 15.64 -28.28 -4.98
CA GLN A 152 15.10 -29.63 -5.14
C GLN A 152 13.72 -29.54 -5.75
N GLY A 153 13.53 -30.09 -6.95
CA GLY A 153 12.24 -29.97 -7.60
C GLY A 153 12.22 -30.49 -9.02
N SER A 154 11.29 -29.94 -9.79
CA SER A 154 11.05 -30.34 -11.17
C SER A 154 11.89 -29.51 -12.16
N TRP A 155 12.29 -30.15 -13.25
CA TRP A 155 13.18 -29.59 -14.26
C TRP A 155 12.57 -29.78 -15.64
N PHE A 156 12.75 -28.79 -16.51
CA PHE A 156 12.37 -28.86 -17.91
C PHE A 156 13.37 -28.05 -18.74
N ASP A 157 13.98 -28.67 -19.75
CA ASP A 157 14.98 -28.06 -20.64
C ASP A 157 16.04 -27.25 -19.89
N ASP A 158 16.71 -27.89 -18.92
CA ASP A 158 17.74 -27.27 -18.06
C ASP A 158 17.28 -26.13 -17.15
N LYS A 159 15.97 -25.88 -17.06
CA LYS A 159 15.39 -24.82 -16.22
C LYS A 159 14.61 -25.39 -15.05
N LEU A 160 14.61 -24.67 -13.93
CA LEU A 160 13.69 -24.91 -12.82
C LEU A 160 12.26 -24.73 -13.35
N HIS A 161 11.41 -25.71 -13.13
CA HIS A 161 10.05 -25.72 -13.66
C HIS A 161 9.11 -26.51 -12.74
N GLY A 162 7.81 -26.22 -12.74
CA GLY A 162 6.86 -26.95 -11.91
C GLY A 162 7.14 -26.79 -10.41
N LYS A 163 6.83 -27.80 -9.60
CA LYS A 163 6.98 -27.71 -8.14
C LYS A 163 8.41 -27.95 -7.69
N GLY A 164 8.86 -27.16 -6.72
CA GLY A 164 10.16 -27.32 -6.08
C GLY A 164 10.32 -26.54 -4.79
N GLU A 165 11.45 -26.77 -4.14
CA GLU A 165 11.97 -26.05 -2.98
C GLU A 165 13.32 -25.43 -3.34
N LEU A 166 13.50 -24.15 -3.03
CA LEU A 166 14.72 -23.39 -3.24
C LEU A 166 15.17 -22.84 -1.88
N VAL A 167 16.38 -23.20 -1.45
CA VAL A 167 17.06 -22.64 -0.28
C VAL A 167 18.16 -21.74 -0.80
N GLU A 168 18.07 -20.45 -0.53
CA GLU A 168 19.05 -19.43 -0.92
C GLU A 168 19.50 -18.62 0.31
N PRO A 169 20.59 -17.84 0.22
CA PRO A 169 21.09 -17.06 1.37
C PRO A 169 20.04 -16.13 2.02
N GLU A 170 19.04 -15.70 1.25
CA GLU A 170 17.95 -14.81 1.66
C GLU A 170 16.80 -15.54 2.37
N GLY A 171 16.60 -16.83 2.10
CA GLY A 171 15.52 -17.61 2.68
C GLY A 171 15.19 -18.91 1.96
N VAL A 172 13.98 -19.41 2.20
CA VAL A 172 13.47 -20.66 1.62
C VAL A 172 12.16 -20.38 0.90
N TYR A 173 12.11 -20.76 -0.38
CA TYR A 173 10.90 -20.77 -1.18
C TYR A 173 10.42 -22.20 -1.44
N THR A 174 9.13 -22.44 -1.25
CA THR A 174 8.46 -23.67 -1.64
C THR A 174 7.25 -23.32 -2.51
N GLY A 175 7.27 -23.76 -3.77
CA GLY A 175 6.19 -23.39 -4.69
C GLY A 175 6.43 -23.83 -6.12
N GLU A 176 5.79 -23.10 -7.04
CA GLU A 176 5.90 -23.35 -8.48
C GLU A 176 6.97 -22.47 -9.14
N PHE A 177 7.53 -22.97 -10.23
CA PHE A 177 8.58 -22.36 -11.02
C PHE A 177 8.23 -22.42 -12.51
N VAL A 178 8.58 -21.37 -13.24
CA VAL A 178 8.54 -21.34 -14.70
C VAL A 178 9.82 -20.69 -15.18
N GLU A 179 10.59 -21.43 -15.98
CA GLU A 179 11.82 -20.95 -16.62
C GLU A 179 12.80 -20.27 -15.66
N ASN A 180 13.14 -20.93 -14.55
CA ASN A 180 14.01 -20.42 -13.47
C ASN A 180 13.42 -19.28 -12.63
N THR A 181 12.16 -18.90 -12.83
CA THR A 181 11.51 -17.84 -12.04
C THR A 181 10.42 -18.39 -11.13
N LEU A 182 10.26 -17.79 -9.95
CA LEU A 182 9.13 -18.08 -9.05
C LEU A 182 7.82 -17.71 -9.75
N HIS A 183 6.87 -18.64 -9.75
CA HIS A 183 5.61 -18.50 -10.47
C HIS A 183 4.49 -19.26 -9.77
N GLY A 184 3.24 -19.00 -10.14
CA GLY A 184 2.10 -19.74 -9.60
C GLY A 184 1.93 -19.51 -8.10
N TYR A 185 1.49 -20.52 -7.36
CA TYR A 185 1.32 -20.41 -5.91
C TYR A 185 2.57 -20.88 -5.16
N GLY A 186 3.02 -20.12 -4.17
CA GLY A 186 4.20 -20.44 -3.38
C GLY A 186 4.30 -19.72 -2.05
N GLU A 187 5.14 -20.25 -1.17
CA GLU A 187 5.46 -19.71 0.15
C GLU A 187 6.96 -19.40 0.21
N TYR A 188 7.32 -18.17 0.60
CA TYR A 188 8.68 -17.73 0.82
C TYR A 188 8.85 -17.31 2.27
N VAL A 189 9.75 -17.98 2.98
CA VAL A 189 10.16 -17.68 4.35
C VAL A 189 11.53 -17.01 4.29
N TYR A 190 11.58 -15.71 4.57
CA TYR A 190 12.82 -14.94 4.56
C TYR A 190 13.56 -15.09 5.89
N ASN A 191 14.89 -15.04 5.83
CA ASN A 191 15.75 -15.19 7.01
C ASN A 191 15.62 -14.02 8.01
N ASP A 192 15.12 -12.87 7.58
CA ASP A 192 14.83 -11.71 8.44
C ASP A 192 13.45 -11.77 9.12
N GLY A 193 12.68 -12.84 8.88
CA GLY A 193 11.37 -13.09 9.49
C GLY A 193 10.18 -12.62 8.67
N HIS A 194 10.38 -12.07 7.46
CA HIS A 194 9.27 -11.89 6.52
C HIS A 194 8.76 -13.26 6.05
N VAL A 195 7.45 -13.36 5.83
CA VAL A 195 6.86 -14.54 5.16
C VAL A 195 5.83 -14.08 4.15
N TYR A 196 5.96 -14.52 2.91
CA TYR A 196 4.92 -14.34 1.90
C TYR A 196 4.35 -15.68 1.48
N LYS A 197 3.03 -15.76 1.33
CA LYS A 197 2.31 -16.93 0.84
C LYS A 197 1.20 -16.49 -0.08
N GLY A 198 1.30 -16.80 -1.36
CA GLY A 198 0.34 -16.33 -2.35
C GLY A 198 0.77 -16.61 -3.77
N ASP A 199 0.18 -15.84 -4.70
CA ASP A 199 0.51 -15.94 -6.12
C ASP A 199 1.80 -15.18 -6.45
N TRP A 200 2.54 -15.71 -7.42
CA TRP A 200 3.81 -15.22 -7.91
C TRP A 200 3.77 -15.13 -9.42
N THR A 201 4.40 -14.10 -9.97
CA THR A 201 4.62 -13.97 -11.41
C THR A 201 5.99 -13.37 -11.66
N CYS A 202 6.86 -14.12 -12.33
CA CYS A 202 8.21 -13.70 -12.68
C CYS A 202 9.02 -13.22 -11.47
N GLY A 203 8.94 -13.94 -10.34
CA GLY A 203 9.67 -13.58 -9.12
C GLY A 203 9.02 -12.48 -8.26
N LEU A 204 7.89 -11.90 -8.67
CA LEU A 204 7.19 -10.86 -7.92
C LEU A 204 5.89 -11.37 -7.30
N TYR A 205 5.53 -10.85 -6.13
CA TYR A 205 4.20 -11.06 -5.56
C TYR A 205 3.14 -10.47 -6.48
N GLU A 206 2.13 -11.27 -6.82
CA GLU A 206 1.05 -10.93 -7.74
C GLU A 206 -0.24 -11.56 -7.22
N GLY A 207 -1.40 -11.21 -7.79
CA GLY A 207 -2.66 -11.91 -7.48
C GLY A 207 -3.08 -11.73 -6.02
N ASN A 208 -3.38 -12.82 -5.31
CA ASN A 208 -3.76 -12.80 -3.90
C ASN A 208 -2.67 -13.43 -3.03
N GLY A 209 -2.43 -12.85 -1.86
CA GLY A 209 -1.40 -13.34 -0.97
C GLY A 209 -1.51 -12.81 0.45
N THR A 210 -0.90 -13.56 1.35
CA THR A 210 -0.69 -13.19 2.74
C THR A 210 0.77 -12.86 2.97
N TYR A 211 1.04 -11.73 3.61
CA TYR A 211 2.38 -11.32 4.01
C TYR A 211 2.44 -11.10 5.51
N LEU A 212 3.37 -11.76 6.17
CA LEU A 212 3.69 -11.58 7.58
C LEU A 212 4.96 -10.74 7.69
N TYR A 213 4.88 -9.67 8.47
CA TYR A 213 6.00 -8.81 8.78
C TYR A 213 6.71 -9.29 10.06
N PRO A 214 8.03 -9.09 10.20
CA PRO A 214 8.80 -9.36 11.42
C PRO A 214 8.26 -8.64 12.65
N SER A 215 7.59 -7.50 12.44
CA SER A 215 6.91 -6.74 13.51
C SER A 215 5.67 -7.44 14.08
N GLY A 216 5.23 -8.55 13.50
CA GLY A 216 3.97 -9.22 13.80
C GLY A 216 2.77 -8.65 13.06
N ALA A 217 2.95 -7.58 12.27
CA ALA A 217 1.91 -7.11 11.36
C ALA A 217 1.62 -8.17 10.27
N LYS A 218 0.41 -8.17 9.73
CA LYS A 218 -0.03 -9.08 8.67
C LYS A 218 -0.79 -8.29 7.60
N TYR A 219 -0.59 -8.62 6.33
CA TYR A 219 -1.45 -8.21 5.23
C TYR A 219 -2.03 -9.44 4.55
N GLU A 220 -3.28 -9.39 4.14
CA GLU A 220 -3.96 -10.41 3.35
C GLU A 220 -4.84 -9.72 2.30
N GLY A 221 -4.58 -9.98 1.02
CA GLY A 221 -5.34 -9.33 -0.05
C GLY A 221 -4.61 -9.38 -1.37
N GLY A 222 -4.97 -8.44 -2.24
CA GLY A 222 -4.39 -8.33 -3.57
C GLY A 222 -2.96 -7.78 -3.57
N TRP A 223 -2.19 -8.23 -4.56
CA TRP A 223 -0.82 -7.85 -4.85
C TRP A 223 -0.66 -7.53 -6.34
N LEU A 224 0.16 -6.54 -6.63
CA LEU A 224 0.52 -6.17 -7.99
C LEU A 224 1.99 -5.73 -7.98
N ARG A 225 2.84 -6.47 -8.70
CA ARG A 225 4.28 -6.20 -8.82
C ARG A 225 4.96 -5.97 -7.47
N GLY A 226 4.74 -6.88 -6.52
CA GLY A 226 5.37 -6.84 -5.20
C GLY A 226 4.75 -5.84 -4.22
N ARG A 227 3.62 -5.18 -4.55
CA ARG A 227 2.98 -4.19 -3.67
C ARG A 227 1.52 -4.54 -3.39
N GLU A 228 1.06 -4.22 -2.18
CA GLU A 228 -0.35 -4.32 -1.78
C GLU A 228 -1.22 -3.50 -2.75
N HIS A 229 -2.22 -4.13 -3.35
CA HIS A 229 -3.07 -3.53 -4.37
C HIS A 229 -4.48 -4.16 -4.38
N GLY A 230 -5.49 -3.42 -4.81
CA GLY A 230 -6.86 -3.93 -4.85
C GLY A 230 -7.46 -4.02 -3.44
N ARG A 231 -8.23 -5.06 -3.13
CA ARG A 231 -8.86 -5.21 -1.81
C ARG A 231 -7.98 -6.03 -0.88
N GLY A 232 -7.88 -5.60 0.37
CA GLY A 232 -7.07 -6.28 1.37
C GLY A 232 -7.33 -5.84 2.80
N THR A 233 -6.91 -6.67 3.72
CA THR A 233 -6.94 -6.43 5.17
C THR A 233 -5.50 -6.38 5.69
N LYS A 234 -5.19 -5.33 6.45
CA LYS A 234 -3.92 -5.19 7.15
C LYS A 234 -4.16 -5.13 8.65
N TRP A 235 -3.53 -6.04 9.37
CA TRP A 235 -3.39 -6.04 10.81
C TRP A 235 -2.05 -5.41 11.15
N PHE A 236 -2.07 -4.28 11.84
CA PHE A 236 -0.86 -3.59 12.26
C PHE A 236 -0.34 -4.18 13.57
N SER A 237 0.97 -4.03 13.83
CA SER A 237 1.60 -4.53 15.05
C SER A 237 1.10 -3.86 16.33
N ASN A 238 0.45 -2.69 16.21
CA ASN A 238 -0.19 -1.99 17.32
C ASN A 238 -1.63 -2.47 17.60
N GLY A 239 -2.12 -3.47 16.86
CA GLY A 239 -3.47 -4.03 16.97
C GLY A 239 -4.53 -3.35 16.09
N ASP A 240 -4.18 -2.25 15.43
CA ASP A 240 -5.10 -1.60 14.49
C ASP A 240 -5.37 -2.52 13.29
N VAL A 241 -6.56 -2.39 12.69
CA VAL A 241 -6.96 -3.18 11.52
C VAL A 241 -7.53 -2.26 10.46
N TYR A 242 -6.96 -2.29 9.26
CA TYR A 242 -7.52 -1.65 8.08
C TYR A 242 -8.11 -2.70 7.13
N ILE A 243 -9.34 -2.50 6.69
CA ILE A 243 -10.02 -3.32 5.70
C ILE A 243 -10.50 -2.40 4.59
N GLY A 244 -10.02 -2.58 3.36
CA GLY A 244 -10.44 -1.71 2.27
C GLY A 244 -9.64 -1.89 1.00
N GLU A 245 -9.69 -0.86 0.18
CA GLU A 245 -8.91 -0.77 -1.05
C GLU A 245 -7.49 -0.25 -0.80
N TRP A 246 -6.57 -0.71 -1.65
CA TRP A 246 -5.14 -0.51 -1.60
C TRP A 246 -4.63 -0.15 -2.99
N MET A 247 -3.65 0.75 -3.04
CA MET A 247 -2.97 1.15 -4.26
C MET A 247 -1.51 1.40 -3.96
N HIS A 248 -0.63 0.55 -4.52
CA HIS A 248 0.82 0.66 -4.42
C HIS A 248 1.34 0.69 -2.97
N GLY A 249 0.78 -0.17 -2.11
CA GLY A 249 1.20 -0.25 -0.70
C GLY A 249 0.51 0.75 0.23
N MET A 250 -0.49 1.50 -0.25
CA MET A 250 -1.18 2.51 0.54
C MET A 250 -2.70 2.31 0.53
N PRO A 251 -3.39 2.57 1.66
CA PRO A 251 -4.84 2.71 1.69
C PRO A 251 -5.34 3.68 0.62
N HIS A 252 -6.32 3.25 -0.17
CA HIS A 252 -6.92 4.04 -1.25
C HIS A 252 -8.40 3.67 -1.38
N GLY A 253 -9.20 4.49 -2.06
CA GLY A 253 -10.59 4.17 -2.33
C GLY A 253 -11.42 4.05 -1.06
N HIS A 254 -12.31 3.08 -0.98
CA HIS A 254 -13.15 2.91 0.22
C HIS A 254 -12.51 1.94 1.22
N GLY A 255 -12.55 2.30 2.50
CA GLY A 255 -11.96 1.47 3.56
C GLY A 255 -12.42 1.82 4.96
N SER A 256 -12.16 0.90 5.89
CA SER A 256 -12.45 1.01 7.30
C SER A 256 -11.20 0.74 8.13
N LEU A 257 -10.85 1.68 9.01
CA LEU A 257 -9.79 1.53 10.01
C LEU A 257 -10.41 1.41 11.40
N THR A 258 -10.10 0.32 12.10
CA THR A 258 -10.48 0.11 13.51
C THR A 258 -9.21 0.22 14.35
N SER A 259 -9.14 1.17 15.29
CA SER A 259 -8.00 1.27 16.19
C SER A 259 -8.32 0.65 17.54
N THR A 260 -7.38 -0.13 18.07
CA THR A 260 -7.50 -0.78 19.39
C THR A 260 -6.86 0.05 20.50
N CYS A 261 -5.97 0.98 20.15
CA CYS A 261 -5.04 1.61 21.10
C CYS A 261 -5.12 3.14 21.16
N SER A 262 -6.00 3.79 20.37
CA SER A 262 -6.06 5.25 20.33
C SER A 262 -7.48 5.81 20.13
N THR A 263 -7.59 7.13 20.34
CA THR A 263 -8.80 7.95 20.47
C THR A 263 -9.90 7.76 19.41
N ALA A 264 -9.67 7.05 18.29
CA ALA A 264 -10.71 6.67 17.33
C ALA A 264 -11.05 5.18 17.37
N ALA A 265 -12.31 4.83 17.61
CA ALA A 265 -12.75 3.45 17.67
C ALA A 265 -13.02 2.86 16.28
N ARG A 266 -13.49 3.65 15.30
CA ARG A 266 -13.68 3.19 13.92
C ARG A 266 -13.81 4.35 12.95
N VAL A 267 -13.08 4.30 11.85
CA VAL A 267 -13.17 5.25 10.74
C VAL A 267 -13.60 4.48 9.50
N THR A 268 -14.60 4.96 8.77
CA THR A 268 -15.06 4.35 7.52
C THR A 268 -15.36 5.42 6.49
N GLY A 269 -14.81 5.29 5.29
CA GLY A 269 -15.05 6.22 4.19
C GLY A 269 -13.97 6.15 3.12
N GLU A 270 -13.76 7.29 2.46
CA GLU A 270 -12.81 7.44 1.36
C GLU A 270 -11.35 7.68 1.85
N TRP A 271 -10.41 7.06 1.16
CA TRP A 271 -8.98 7.10 1.41
C TRP A 271 -8.23 7.48 0.14
N ARG A 272 -7.19 8.30 0.30
CA ARG A 272 -6.34 8.71 -0.80
C ARG A 272 -4.89 8.76 -0.35
N TYR A 273 -4.06 7.90 -0.92
CA TYR A 273 -2.62 7.78 -0.64
C TYR A 273 -2.32 7.64 0.87
N GLY A 274 -3.05 6.75 1.54
CA GLY A 274 -2.87 6.45 2.96
C GLY A 274 -3.52 7.45 3.92
N SER A 275 -4.22 8.47 3.43
CA SER A 275 -4.90 9.47 4.26
C SER A 275 -6.40 9.46 4.02
N LEU A 276 -7.18 9.63 5.08
CA LEU A 276 -8.62 9.83 4.98
C LEU A 276 -8.92 11.11 4.18
N HIS A 277 -9.81 11.01 3.21
CA HIS A 277 -10.14 12.06 2.26
C HIS A 277 -11.61 11.94 1.85
N GLY A 278 -12.23 12.99 1.32
CA GLY A 278 -13.60 12.91 0.82
C GLY A 278 -14.61 12.63 1.93
N GLN A 279 -15.66 11.88 1.64
CA GLN A 279 -16.71 11.60 2.64
C GLN A 279 -16.29 10.45 3.56
N ALA A 280 -16.36 10.68 4.88
CA ALA A 280 -16.12 9.62 5.86
C ALA A 280 -16.79 9.87 7.20
N THR A 281 -17.00 8.78 7.94
CA THR A 281 -17.49 8.78 9.31
C THR A 281 -16.40 8.28 10.25
N CYS A 282 -16.15 9.01 11.34
CA CYS A 282 -15.23 8.62 12.40
C CYS A 282 -15.99 8.55 13.72
N VAL A 283 -15.98 7.38 14.36
CA VAL A 283 -16.47 7.16 15.71
C VAL A 283 -15.27 7.12 16.65
N PHE A 284 -15.28 7.98 17.65
CA PHE A 284 -14.23 8.12 18.64
C PHE A 284 -14.44 7.17 19.84
N ALA A 285 -13.36 6.83 20.53
CA ALA A 285 -13.41 5.95 21.71
C ALA A 285 -14.28 6.48 22.85
N ASN A 286 -14.44 7.82 22.92
CA ASN A 286 -15.33 8.49 23.88
C ASN A 286 -16.81 8.49 23.44
N GLY A 287 -17.16 7.81 22.34
CA GLY A 287 -18.51 7.78 21.77
C GLY A 287 -18.90 9.01 20.95
N SER A 288 -18.08 10.08 20.92
CA SER A 288 -18.29 11.16 19.97
C SER A 288 -18.11 10.66 18.54
N HIS A 289 -18.71 11.31 17.56
CA HIS A 289 -18.48 10.95 16.16
C HIS A 289 -18.56 12.16 15.24
N TYR A 290 -17.85 12.07 14.13
CA TYR A 290 -17.89 13.03 13.04
C TYR A 290 -18.34 12.33 11.76
N ALA A 291 -19.27 12.92 11.04
CA ALA A 291 -19.66 12.50 9.69
C ALA A 291 -19.62 13.71 8.76
N GLY A 292 -18.82 13.63 7.70
CA GLY A 292 -18.68 14.73 6.75
C GLY A 292 -17.44 14.61 5.88
N GLU A 293 -17.02 15.75 5.34
CA GLU A 293 -15.87 15.82 4.45
C GLU A 293 -14.52 15.82 5.20
N TRP A 294 -13.53 15.19 4.58
CA TRP A 294 -12.19 15.04 5.09
C TRP A 294 -11.17 15.46 4.06
N GLN A 295 -10.09 16.09 4.52
CA GLN A 295 -8.97 16.42 3.68
C GLN A 295 -7.68 16.14 4.44
N ARG A 296 -6.87 15.20 3.92
CA ARG A 296 -5.58 14.80 4.50
C ARG A 296 -5.70 14.45 5.99
N GLY A 297 -6.72 13.67 6.36
CA GLY A 297 -6.94 13.22 7.73
C GLY A 297 -7.52 14.26 8.70
N ARG A 298 -8.01 15.41 8.20
CA ARG A 298 -8.64 16.46 9.01
C ARG A 298 -10.07 16.71 8.56
N PHE A 299 -10.94 17.10 9.49
CA PHE A 299 -12.27 17.61 9.17
C PHE A 299 -12.16 18.80 8.22
N HIS A 300 -12.95 18.77 7.16
CA HIS A 300 -12.99 19.79 6.12
C HIS A 300 -14.42 19.90 5.59
N GLY A 301 -14.69 20.88 4.72
CA GLY A 301 -15.97 21.00 4.03
C GLY A 301 -17.15 21.05 4.99
N ARG A 302 -18.28 20.44 4.64
CA ARG A 302 -19.43 20.32 5.53
C ARG A 302 -19.39 19.03 6.34
N GLY A 303 -19.78 19.11 7.61
CA GLY A 303 -19.90 17.92 8.45
C GLY A 303 -20.73 18.16 9.72
N THR A 304 -21.04 17.05 10.38
CA THR A 304 -21.71 17.01 11.68
C THR A 304 -20.80 16.34 12.70
N TYR A 305 -20.61 16.98 13.85
CA TYR A 305 -19.90 16.43 14.99
C TYR A 305 -20.84 16.31 16.18
N GLU A 306 -20.97 15.11 16.72
CA GLU A 306 -21.83 14.81 17.87
C GLU A 306 -21.01 14.31 19.04
N VAL A 307 -21.33 14.80 20.24
CA VAL A 307 -20.68 14.43 21.50
C VAL A 307 -21.75 14.00 22.50
N PRO A 308 -21.74 12.74 22.98
CA PRO A 308 -22.64 12.29 24.03
C PRO A 308 -22.31 12.97 25.36
N CYS A 309 -23.34 13.47 26.04
CA CYS A 309 -23.22 14.04 27.37
C CYS A 309 -23.58 12.99 28.44
N ALA A 310 -23.06 13.16 29.66
CA ALA A 310 -23.29 12.23 30.77
C ALA A 310 -24.78 12.08 31.17
N ASN A 311 -25.60 13.08 30.85
CA ASN A 311 -27.04 13.08 31.11
C ASN A 311 -27.87 12.43 29.98
N GLY A 312 -27.22 11.84 28.97
CA GLY A 312 -27.89 11.22 27.81
C GLY A 312 -28.30 12.20 26.70
N GLU A 313 -28.11 13.51 26.88
CA GLU A 313 -28.32 14.49 25.81
C GLU A 313 -27.09 14.52 24.86
N LEU A 314 -27.27 15.09 23.66
CA LEU A 314 -26.22 15.21 22.66
C LEU A 314 -25.84 16.69 22.46
N GLN A 315 -24.54 16.97 22.44
CA GLN A 315 -24.03 18.19 21.83
C GLN A 315 -23.79 17.93 20.35
N ARG A 316 -24.29 18.81 19.49
CA ARG A 316 -24.15 18.66 18.04
C ARG A 316 -23.66 19.97 17.44
N TYR A 317 -22.69 19.88 16.54
CA TYR A 317 -22.39 20.94 15.59
C TYR A 317 -22.61 20.43 14.17
N THR A 318 -23.32 21.19 13.34
CA THR A 318 -23.48 20.94 11.91
C THR A 318 -23.11 22.20 11.15
N GLY A 319 -22.07 22.13 10.31
CA GLY A 319 -21.60 23.31 9.61
C GLY A 319 -20.30 23.08 8.86
N ALA A 320 -19.69 24.18 8.44
CA ALA A 320 -18.42 24.12 7.72
C ALA A 320 -17.22 23.93 8.68
N TYR A 321 -16.19 23.28 8.14
CA TYR A 321 -14.92 22.96 8.77
C TYR A 321 -13.75 23.34 7.85
N ALA A 322 -12.68 23.85 8.44
CA ALA A 322 -11.42 24.09 7.77
C ALA A 322 -10.27 23.66 8.67
N ASN A 323 -9.40 22.77 8.16
CA ASN A 323 -8.22 22.28 8.87
C ASN A 323 -8.52 21.71 10.28
N GLY A 324 -9.60 20.94 10.40
CA GLY A 324 -9.99 20.30 11.65
C GLY A 324 -10.79 21.17 12.61
N LYS A 325 -11.08 22.43 12.26
CA LYS A 325 -11.79 23.38 13.13
C LYS A 325 -13.04 23.91 12.47
N ARG A 326 -14.03 24.30 13.28
CA ARG A 326 -15.25 24.94 12.81
C ARG A 326 -14.91 26.26 12.13
N HIS A 327 -15.47 26.47 10.96
CA HIS A 327 -15.19 27.61 10.11
C HIS A 327 -16.40 27.92 9.21
N GLY A 328 -16.66 29.18 8.90
CA GLY A 328 -17.83 29.59 8.12
C GLY A 328 -19.13 29.40 8.90
N TYR A 329 -20.26 29.31 8.21
CA TYR A 329 -21.57 29.17 8.84
C TYR A 329 -21.77 27.78 9.45
N GLY A 330 -22.35 27.72 10.64
CA GLY A 330 -22.71 26.47 11.31
C GLY A 330 -23.64 26.64 12.49
N GLU A 331 -24.34 25.56 12.81
CA GLU A 331 -25.27 25.44 13.91
C GLU A 331 -24.66 24.57 15.01
N TYR A 332 -24.71 25.05 16.25
CA TYR A 332 -24.32 24.33 17.45
C TYR A 332 -25.52 24.20 18.38
N THR A 333 -25.73 23.02 18.93
CA THR A 333 -26.78 22.74 19.90
C THR A 333 -26.21 21.98 21.09
N SER A 334 -26.65 22.36 22.29
CA SER A 334 -26.41 21.64 23.54
C SER A 334 -27.71 21.59 24.35
N SER A 335 -27.61 20.98 25.52
CA SER A 335 -28.68 20.96 26.52
C SER A 335 -29.17 22.32 26.99
N THR A 336 -28.32 23.35 26.89
CA THR A 336 -28.54 24.68 27.45
C THR A 336 -28.60 25.79 26.41
N VAL A 337 -27.95 25.63 25.26
CA VAL A 337 -27.85 26.69 24.26
C VAL A 337 -27.93 26.14 22.84
N SER A 338 -28.48 26.94 21.93
CA SER A 338 -28.31 26.77 20.49
C SER A 338 -27.70 28.04 19.90
N TYR A 339 -26.74 27.88 19.00
CA TYR A 339 -26.12 28.97 18.26
C TYR A 339 -26.14 28.67 16.77
N ALA A 340 -26.55 29.62 15.96
CA ALA A 340 -26.48 29.55 14.50
C ALA A 340 -25.78 30.81 13.99
N GLY A 341 -24.68 30.67 13.27
CA GLY A 341 -23.93 31.82 12.80
C GLY A 341 -22.56 31.49 12.26
N GLU A 342 -21.76 32.52 12.07
CA GLU A 342 -20.39 32.40 11.57
C GLU A 342 -19.41 31.92 12.64
N TRP A 343 -18.46 31.10 12.21
CA TRP A 343 -17.38 30.52 13.02
C TRP A 343 -16.03 30.77 12.37
N VAL A 344 -15.02 31.08 13.17
CA VAL A 344 -13.62 31.16 12.75
C VAL A 344 -12.75 30.46 13.79
N GLN A 345 -12.08 29.37 13.38
CA GLN A 345 -11.11 28.65 14.22
C GLN A 345 -11.72 28.21 15.56
N ASP A 346 -12.89 27.56 15.50
CA ASP A 346 -13.70 27.11 16.65
C ASP A 346 -14.36 28.19 17.50
N LYS A 347 -14.26 29.46 17.13
CA LYS A 347 -14.88 30.57 17.85
C LYS A 347 -16.03 31.17 17.05
N LYS A 348 -17.08 31.61 17.72
CA LYS A 348 -18.12 32.46 17.10
C LYS A 348 -17.47 33.76 16.64
N ASP A 349 -17.59 34.10 15.37
CA ASP A 349 -16.99 35.31 14.79
C ASP A 349 -17.81 35.68 13.56
N GLY A 350 -18.36 36.89 13.50
CA GLY A 350 -19.34 37.32 12.49
C GLY A 350 -20.77 37.37 13.02
N GLU A 351 -21.75 37.37 12.14
CA GLU A 351 -23.17 37.43 12.52
C GLU A 351 -23.67 36.08 13.05
N GLY A 352 -24.51 36.11 14.08
CA GLY A 352 -25.12 34.90 14.62
C GLY A 352 -26.20 35.11 15.66
N SER A 353 -27.01 34.08 15.86
CA SER A 353 -28.06 34.02 16.89
C SER A 353 -27.73 33.00 17.97
N LEU A 354 -27.79 33.38 19.25
CA LEU A 354 -27.64 32.51 20.42
C LEU A 354 -28.96 32.46 21.20
N GLN A 355 -29.56 31.29 21.30
CA GLN A 355 -30.73 31.02 22.14
C GLN A 355 -30.33 30.23 23.38
N VAL A 356 -30.84 30.63 24.54
CA VAL A 356 -30.62 29.94 25.83
C VAL A 356 -31.89 29.20 26.23
N ARG A 357 -31.79 27.93 26.63
CA ARG A 357 -32.93 27.11 27.07
C ARG A 357 -33.60 27.76 28.29
N GLY A 358 -34.90 28.04 28.17
CA GLY A 358 -35.65 28.74 29.20
C GLY A 358 -35.39 30.26 29.27
N GLY A 359 -34.54 30.80 28.39
CA GLY A 359 -34.25 32.22 28.24
C GLY A 359 -34.58 32.73 26.83
N GLY A 360 -34.14 33.95 26.53
CA GLY A 360 -34.31 34.59 25.23
C GLY A 360 -33.29 34.22 24.16
N THR A 361 -33.45 34.82 22.98
CA THR A 361 -32.54 34.71 21.84
C THR A 361 -31.84 36.04 21.60
N TYR A 362 -30.51 36.03 21.56
CA TYR A 362 -29.69 37.16 21.15
C TYR A 362 -29.31 37.01 19.68
N TYR A 363 -29.51 38.07 18.88
CA TYR A 363 -29.07 38.21 17.50
C TYR A 363 -28.03 39.32 17.44
N GLY A 364 -26.89 39.08 16.83
CA GLY A 364 -25.91 40.14 16.62
C GLY A 364 -24.54 39.62 16.23
N ARG A 365 -23.58 40.54 16.23
CA ARG A 365 -22.22 40.25 15.81
C ARG A 365 -21.36 39.70 16.96
N TRP A 366 -20.49 38.78 16.60
CA TRP A 366 -19.57 38.07 17.47
C TRP A 366 -18.12 38.30 17.04
N LYS A 367 -17.22 38.33 18.01
CA LYS A 367 -15.78 38.34 17.80
C LYS A 367 -15.13 37.41 18.81
N ALA A 368 -14.53 36.33 18.32
CA ALA A 368 -13.83 35.36 19.16
C ALA A 368 -14.63 34.87 20.39
N ASP A 369 -15.88 34.42 20.19
CA ASP A 369 -16.86 33.96 21.19
C ASP A 369 -17.54 35.06 22.03
N VAL A 370 -17.24 36.32 21.72
CA VAL A 370 -17.69 37.47 22.51
C VAL A 370 -18.66 38.33 21.67
N PRO A 371 -19.83 38.73 22.19
CA PRO A 371 -20.71 39.65 21.46
C PRO A 371 -20.05 41.04 21.33
N GLU A 372 -20.11 41.62 20.14
CA GLU A 372 -19.47 42.90 19.80
C GLU A 372 -20.35 43.69 18.83
N GLY A 373 -20.58 44.97 19.13
CA GLY A 373 -21.41 45.86 18.32
C GLY A 373 -22.89 45.81 18.69
N GLU A 374 -23.74 46.17 17.74
CA GLU A 374 -25.19 46.19 17.91
C GLU A 374 -25.81 44.79 17.78
N GLY A 375 -26.91 44.56 18.50
CA GLY A 375 -27.70 43.34 18.42
C GLY A 375 -29.09 43.51 19.01
N THR A 376 -29.88 42.45 18.92
CA THR A 376 -31.26 42.40 19.41
C THR A 376 -31.42 41.19 20.33
N TYR A 377 -31.95 41.40 21.53
CA TYR A 377 -32.32 40.33 22.44
C TYR A 377 -33.85 40.20 22.49
N VAL A 378 -34.36 39.00 22.25
CA VAL A 378 -35.79 38.68 22.28
C VAL A 378 -36.07 37.77 23.47
N SER A 379 -36.78 38.25 24.48
CA SER A 379 -37.13 37.47 25.68
C SER A 379 -38.23 36.45 25.40
N THR A 380 -38.21 35.33 26.15
CA THR A 380 -39.29 34.32 26.15
C THR A 380 -40.20 34.41 27.38
N TYR A 381 -39.99 35.37 28.29
CA TYR A 381 -40.72 35.43 29.56
C TYR A 381 -42.09 36.14 29.47
N ARG A 382 -43.13 35.43 29.97
CA ARG A 382 -44.54 35.79 30.23
C ARG A 382 -45.50 35.99 29.03
N LYS A 383 -46.48 35.07 28.98
CA LYS A 383 -47.86 35.24 28.49
C LYS A 383 -48.07 36.38 27.48
N GLY A 384 -47.60 36.19 26.25
CA GLY A 384 -48.05 36.95 25.09
C GLY A 384 -47.38 38.30 24.81
N HIS A 385 -46.29 38.66 25.50
CA HIS A 385 -45.48 39.83 25.15
C HIS A 385 -44.02 39.41 24.90
N HIS A 386 -43.58 39.54 23.65
CA HIS A 386 -42.16 39.45 23.29
C HIS A 386 -41.58 40.85 23.49
N ASP A 387 -40.80 41.03 24.55
CA ASP A 387 -40.03 42.26 24.73
C ASP A 387 -38.75 42.13 23.89
N GLU A 388 -38.70 42.89 22.80
CA GLU A 388 -37.52 43.05 21.95
C GLU A 388 -36.66 44.19 22.52
N MET A 389 -35.42 43.85 22.84
CA MET A 389 -34.44 44.79 23.37
C MET A 389 -33.35 45.04 22.34
N HIS A 390 -33.07 46.30 22.05
CA HIS A 390 -31.87 46.67 21.32
C HIS A 390 -30.67 46.71 22.28
N CYS A 391 -29.59 46.04 21.92
CA CYS A 391 -28.42 45.84 22.76
C CYS A 391 -27.16 46.34 22.06
N GLU A 392 -26.30 47.08 22.77
CA GLU A 392 -24.92 47.39 22.33
C GLU A 392 -23.95 46.62 23.24
N ALA A 393 -23.04 45.86 22.64
CA ALA A 393 -22.01 45.09 23.33
C ALA A 393 -20.60 45.60 22.99
N ARG A 394 -19.75 45.77 24.01
CA ARG A 394 -18.33 46.08 23.83
C ARG A 394 -17.50 45.13 24.69
N HIS A 395 -16.55 44.44 24.06
CA HIS A 395 -15.70 43.45 24.71
C HIS A 395 -16.49 42.43 25.56
N GLY A 396 -17.67 42.03 25.09
CA GLY A 396 -18.48 40.99 25.74
C GLY A 396 -19.39 41.45 26.85
N THR A 397 -19.37 42.75 27.15
CA THR A 397 -20.28 43.34 28.13
C THR A 397 -21.33 44.14 27.38
N PHE A 398 -22.59 43.87 27.66
CA PHE A 398 -23.69 44.72 27.18
C PHE A 398 -23.60 46.07 27.88
N THR A 399 -23.24 47.11 27.13
CA THR A 399 -23.05 48.48 27.62
C THR A 399 -24.36 49.26 27.65
N ALA A 400 -25.33 48.87 26.81
CA ALA A 400 -26.68 49.42 26.82
C ALA A 400 -27.68 48.37 26.31
N CYS A 401 -28.82 48.25 26.99
CA CYS A 401 -29.98 47.50 26.49
C CYS A 401 -31.24 48.35 26.67
N VAL A 402 -31.99 48.57 25.61
CA VAL A 402 -33.20 49.40 25.59
C VAL A 402 -34.35 48.57 25.08
N ASP A 403 -35.39 48.47 25.89
CA ASP A 403 -36.66 47.86 25.48
C ASP A 403 -37.29 48.74 24.39
N GLN A 404 -37.54 48.17 23.22
CA GLN A 404 -37.99 48.95 22.06
C GLN A 404 -39.40 49.51 22.23
N ARG A 405 -40.24 48.91 23.08
CA ARG A 405 -41.63 49.33 23.31
C ARG A 405 -41.72 50.46 24.33
N THR A 406 -40.99 50.36 25.42
CA THR A 406 -41.04 51.28 26.55
C THR A 406 -39.94 52.34 26.50
N GLN A 407 -38.93 52.14 25.64
CA GLN A 407 -37.72 52.98 25.53
C GLN A 407 -36.96 53.10 26.85
N GLN A 408 -37.17 52.15 27.78
CA GLN A 408 -36.49 52.11 29.07
C GLN A 408 -35.21 51.28 28.99
N ARG A 409 -34.19 51.72 29.74
CA ARG A 409 -32.96 50.95 29.91
C ARG A 409 -33.20 49.75 30.82
N VAL A 410 -32.77 48.57 30.36
CA VAL A 410 -32.87 47.31 31.10
C VAL A 410 -31.47 46.88 31.52
N ASP A 411 -31.28 46.56 32.81
CA ASP A 411 -30.01 46.01 33.29
C ASP A 411 -29.96 44.51 32.96
N MET A 412 -29.10 44.14 32.01
CA MET A 412 -28.90 42.76 31.59
C MET A 412 -28.37 41.85 32.71
N ARG A 413 -27.76 42.40 33.77
CA ARG A 413 -27.36 41.62 34.95
C ARG A 413 -28.56 41.03 35.70
N LEU A 414 -29.74 41.64 35.57
CA LEU A 414 -30.98 41.15 36.16
C LEU A 414 -31.65 40.06 35.32
N LEU A 415 -31.28 39.92 34.05
CA LEU A 415 -31.77 38.89 33.13
C LEU A 415 -30.89 37.63 33.08
N GLY A 416 -29.69 37.68 33.70
CA GLY A 416 -28.69 36.61 33.68
C GLY A 416 -28.48 35.91 35.03
N ARG A 417 -29.18 34.79 35.23
CA ARG A 417 -28.61 33.58 35.84
C ARG A 417 -28.77 32.42 34.88
#